data_AF-A0A1J7HP50-F1
#
_entry.id   AF-A0A1J7HP50-F1
#
_cell.length_a   1.000
_cell.length_b   1.000
_cell.length_c   1.000
_cell.angle_alpha   90.00
_cell.angle_beta   90.00
_cell.angle_gamma   90.00
#
_symmetry.space_group_name_H-M   'P 1'
#
loop_
_entity.id
_entity.type
_entity.pdbx_description
1 polymer ?
#
loop_
_entity_poly.entity_id
_entity_poly.type
_entity_poly.pdbx_seq_one_letter_code
_entity_poly.pdbx_strand_id
1 'polypeptide(L)'
;MEDYVTKTIIVGIISWTTAFLLARRIFSKCSFDFCNRIVSTIHATLAVTLASLSVEDWRCPICPMTSKSSHKQCITELVAALWVSEMSSPFLHLREHLKELGYRDSPLNLVVDFLFAAIFTIARMLAGPYVTYVTLSASNPLLIKAMALGLQLVSAFWFFKIVRMVKYKVTKISTYEKDIKHNIRRKTT
;
A
#
# COMPACT_ATOMS: atom_id res chain seq x y z
N MET A 1 10.02 -4.49 29.96
CA MET A 1 9.29 -4.21 28.69
C MET A 1 10.17 -3.40 27.75
N GLU A 2 10.77 -2.31 28.22
CA GLU A 2 11.63 -1.43 27.42
C GLU A 2 12.85 -2.14 26.81
N ASP A 3 13.55 -3.01 27.55
CA ASP A 3 14.67 -3.78 27.00
C ASP A 3 14.27 -4.70 25.85
N TYR A 4 13.10 -5.32 25.95
CA TYR A 4 12.58 -6.18 24.89
C TYR A 4 12.24 -5.37 23.64
N VAL A 5 11.58 -4.22 23.82
CA VAL A 5 11.25 -3.30 22.72
C VAL A 5 12.52 -2.79 22.04
N THR A 6 13.50 -2.32 22.83
CA THR A 6 14.79 -1.85 22.31
C THR A 6 15.53 -2.94 21.56
N LYS A 7 15.59 -4.17 22.10
CA LYS A 7 16.19 -5.32 21.41
C LYS A 7 15.49 -5.62 20.09
N THR A 8 14.16 -5.63 20.06
CA THR A 8 13.39 -5.84 18.83
C THR A 8 13.66 -4.76 17.79
N ILE A 9 13.73 -3.49 18.19
CA ILE A 9 14.07 -2.38 17.29
C ILE A 9 15.47 -2.57 16.71
N ILE A 10 16.48 -2.86 17.55
CA ILE A 10 17.87 -3.06 17.11
C ILE A 10 17.97 -4.24 16.14
N VAL A 11 17.36 -5.38 16.46
CA VAL A 11 17.32 -6.56 15.58
C VAL A 11 16.62 -6.22 14.27
N GLY A 12 15.53 -5.46 14.32
CA GLY A 12 14.84 -4.95 13.15
C GLY A 12 15.77 -4.13 12.25
N ILE A 13 16.44 -3.12 12.80
CA ILE A 13 17.37 -2.26 12.04
C ILE A 13 18.49 -3.08 11.39
N ILE A 14 19.12 -3.97 12.15
CA ILE A 14 20.21 -4.82 11.65
C ILE A 14 19.68 -5.72 10.53
N SER A 15 18.57 -6.42 10.74
CA SER A 15 18.00 -7.34 9.75
C SER A 15 17.63 -6.65 8.44
N TRP A 16 16.97 -5.50 8.47
CA TRP A 16 16.63 -4.74 7.27
C TRP A 16 17.86 -4.18 6.56
N THR A 17 18.87 -3.73 7.31
CA THR A 17 20.15 -3.27 6.73
C THR A 17 20.87 -4.41 6.03
N THR A 18 20.95 -5.59 6.66
CA THR A 18 21.52 -6.79 6.05
C THR A 18 20.76 -7.21 4.81
N ALA A 19 19.42 -7.23 4.86
CA ALA A 19 18.57 -7.53 3.70
C ALA A 19 18.84 -6.58 2.51
N PHE A 20 19.02 -5.28 2.78
CA PHE A 20 19.39 -4.30 1.77
C PHE A 20 20.77 -4.57 1.16
N LEU A 21 21.77 -4.84 1.98
CA LEU A 21 23.12 -5.17 1.49
C LEU A 21 23.12 -6.47 0.67
N LEU A 22 22.34 -7.47 1.06
CA LEU A 22 22.15 -8.70 0.30
C LEU A 22 21.46 -8.43 -1.05
N ALA A 23 20.40 -7.62 -1.07
CA ALA A 23 19.74 -7.21 -2.31
C ALA A 23 20.73 -6.49 -3.24
N ARG A 24 21.54 -5.55 -2.71
CA ARG A 24 22.61 -4.88 -3.48
C ARG A 24 23.66 -5.86 -4.00
N ARG A 25 23.98 -6.92 -3.26
CA ARG A 25 24.94 -7.93 -3.68
C ARG A 25 24.39 -8.81 -4.81
N ILE A 26 23.15 -9.28 -4.67
CA ILE A 26 22.47 -10.15 -5.66
C ILE A 26 22.17 -9.35 -6.94
N PHE A 27 21.66 -8.14 -6.80
CA PHE A 27 21.29 -7.23 -7.89
C PHE A 27 22.33 -6.12 -8.08
N SER A 28 23.61 -6.50 -8.14
CA SER A 28 24.73 -5.55 -8.22
C SER A 28 24.70 -4.63 -9.45
N LYS A 29 24.05 -5.08 -10.53
CA LYS A 29 23.84 -4.32 -11.77
C LYS A 29 22.63 -3.38 -11.74
N CYS A 30 21.78 -3.47 -10.72
CA CYS A 30 20.58 -2.65 -10.59
C CYS A 30 20.88 -1.38 -9.78
N SER A 31 20.00 -0.38 -9.92
CA SER A 31 20.12 0.89 -9.21
C SER A 31 19.94 0.72 -7.69
N PHE A 32 20.39 1.73 -6.94
CA PHE A 32 20.14 1.82 -5.49
C PHE A 32 18.63 1.77 -5.20
N ASP A 33 17.84 2.56 -5.93
CA ASP A 33 16.39 2.63 -5.77
C ASP A 33 15.72 1.29 -6.06
N PHE A 34 16.15 0.57 -7.10
CA PHE A 34 15.63 -0.77 -7.40
C PHE A 34 15.83 -1.72 -6.23
N CYS A 35 17.04 -1.74 -5.66
CA CYS A 35 17.34 -2.60 -4.50
C CYS A 35 16.55 -2.19 -3.26
N ASN A 36 16.39 -0.87 -3.03
CA ASN A 36 15.59 -0.35 -1.93
C ASN A 36 14.13 -0.80 -2.06
N ARG A 37 13.55 -0.72 -3.27
CA ARG A 37 12.17 -1.15 -3.53
C ARG A 37 11.97 -2.65 -3.38
N ILE A 38 12.97 -3.49 -3.68
CA ILE A 38 12.93 -4.93 -3.35
C ILE A 38 12.73 -5.10 -1.85
N VAL A 39 13.56 -4.45 -1.04
CA VAL A 39 13.47 -4.55 0.43
C VAL A 39 12.14 -3.97 0.92
N SER A 40 11.67 -2.85 0.38
CA SER A 40 10.37 -2.27 0.72
C SER A 40 9.20 -3.21 0.35
N THR A 41 9.29 -3.92 -0.76
CA THR A 41 8.28 -4.93 -1.16
C THR A 41 8.25 -6.08 -0.16
N ILE A 42 9.42 -6.58 0.26
CA ILE A 42 9.54 -7.62 1.29
C ILE A 42 8.97 -7.12 2.62
N HIS A 43 9.33 -5.90 3.02
CA HIS A 43 8.81 -5.26 4.23
C HIS A 43 7.29 -5.17 4.23
N ALA A 44 6.70 -4.60 3.18
CA ALA A 44 5.25 -4.46 3.07
C ALA A 44 4.54 -5.82 3.06
N THR A 45 5.09 -6.81 2.36
CA THR A 45 4.50 -8.16 2.31
C THR A 45 4.54 -8.84 3.68
N LEU A 46 5.65 -8.71 4.41
CA LEU A 46 5.77 -9.22 5.77
C LEU A 46 4.84 -8.47 6.73
N ALA A 47 4.73 -7.15 6.62
CA ALA A 47 3.83 -6.34 7.43
C ALA A 47 2.37 -6.78 7.24
N VAL A 48 1.91 -6.93 5.99
CA VAL A 48 0.56 -7.41 5.67
C VAL A 48 0.35 -8.82 6.19
N THR A 49 1.30 -9.74 6.00
CA THR A 49 1.16 -11.14 6.43
C THR A 49 1.11 -11.24 7.95
N LEU A 50 2.04 -10.60 8.65
CA LEU A 50 2.08 -10.62 10.11
C LEU A 50 0.86 -9.96 10.73
N ALA A 51 0.39 -8.84 10.15
CA ALA A 51 -0.85 -8.20 10.60
C ALA A 51 -2.09 -9.06 10.31
N SER A 52 -2.10 -9.81 9.19
CA SER A 52 -3.15 -10.78 8.88
C SER A 52 -3.23 -11.89 9.92
N LEU A 53 -2.07 -12.37 10.38
CA LEU A 53 -1.94 -13.47 11.34
C LEU A 53 -2.11 -13.03 12.80
N SER A 54 -1.92 -11.75 13.12
CA SER A 54 -1.98 -11.25 14.50
C SER A 54 -3.39 -10.85 14.96
N VAL A 55 -4.34 -10.68 14.04
CA VAL A 55 -5.74 -10.40 14.36
C VAL A 55 -6.48 -11.74 14.53
N GLU A 56 -6.88 -12.03 15.77
CA GLU A 56 -7.58 -13.27 16.13
C GLU A 56 -8.99 -13.35 15.52
N ASP A 57 -9.71 -12.22 15.45
CA ASP A 57 -11.06 -12.15 14.87
C ASP A 57 -11.23 -10.96 13.93
N TRP A 58 -11.28 -11.26 12.63
CA TRP A 58 -11.54 -10.28 11.58
C TRP A 58 -13.00 -9.82 11.50
N ARG A 59 -13.93 -10.46 12.22
CA ARG A 59 -15.35 -10.06 12.27
C ARG A 59 -15.57 -8.82 13.13
N CYS A 60 -14.76 -8.63 14.17
CA CYS A 60 -14.75 -7.41 14.95
C CYS A 60 -13.33 -7.06 15.42
N PRO A 61 -12.45 -6.57 14.54
CA PRO A 61 -11.14 -6.08 14.96
C PRO A 61 -11.26 -4.87 15.90
N ILE A 62 -12.43 -4.23 15.99
CA ILE A 62 -12.65 -3.02 16.79
C ILE A 62 -13.99 -3.10 17.55
N CYS A 63 -13.99 -3.71 18.74
CA CYS A 63 -15.15 -3.86 19.64
C CYS A 63 -14.80 -3.37 21.07
N PRO A 64 -15.65 -2.61 21.83
CA PRO A 64 -16.71 -1.67 21.46
C PRO A 64 -16.30 -0.18 21.62
N MET A 65 -16.95 0.71 20.87
CA MET A 65 -16.59 2.13 20.70
C MET A 65 -16.85 3.06 21.90
N THR A 66 -17.52 2.57 22.96
CA THR A 66 -18.04 3.40 24.07
C THR A 66 -17.30 3.22 25.39
N SER A 67 -16.30 2.34 25.45
CA SER A 67 -15.42 2.17 26.62
C SER A 67 -14.07 2.84 26.42
N LYS A 68 -13.40 3.24 27.51
CA LYS A 68 -12.00 3.66 27.47
C LYS A 68 -11.17 2.57 26.78
N SER A 69 -10.42 2.93 25.74
CA SER A 69 -9.66 1.95 24.95
C SER A 69 -8.63 1.23 25.83
N SER A 70 -8.75 -0.09 25.89
CA SER A 70 -7.76 -0.96 26.53
C SER A 70 -6.48 -1.01 25.69
N HIS A 71 -5.37 -1.38 26.33
CA HIS A 71 -4.10 -1.54 25.62
C HIS A 71 -4.21 -2.54 24.44
N LYS A 72 -4.97 -3.62 24.62
CA LYS A 72 -5.23 -4.61 23.57
C LYS A 72 -5.99 -4.00 22.38
N GLN A 73 -7.07 -3.25 22.64
CA GLN A 73 -7.83 -2.58 21.58
C GLN A 73 -6.98 -1.57 20.80
N CYS A 74 -6.14 -0.78 21.48
CA CYS A 74 -5.23 0.14 20.81
C CYS A 74 -4.23 -0.58 19.90
N ILE A 75 -3.71 -1.75 20.32
CA ILE A 75 -2.82 -2.57 19.50
C ILE A 75 -3.58 -3.10 18.27
N THR A 76 -4.80 -3.61 18.45
CA THR A 76 -5.60 -4.14 17.34
C THR A 76 -5.97 -3.04 16.34
N GLU A 77 -6.34 -1.85 16.80
CA GLU A 77 -6.57 -0.68 15.94
C GLU A 77 -5.31 -0.30 15.14
N LEU A 78 -4.14 -0.29 15.78
CA LEU A 78 -2.87 0.00 15.12
C LEU A 78 -2.52 -1.07 14.08
N VAL A 79 -2.72 -2.35 14.39
CA VAL A 79 -2.48 -3.47 13.47
C VAL A 79 -3.44 -3.40 12.28
N ALA A 80 -4.72 -3.09 12.50
CA ALA A 80 -5.69 -2.91 11.44
C ALA A 80 -5.32 -1.71 10.53
N ALA A 81 -4.88 -0.60 11.12
CA ALA A 81 -4.40 0.56 10.38
C ALA A 81 -3.16 0.23 9.55
N LEU A 82 -2.19 -0.52 10.10
CA LEU A 82 -1.00 -1.00 9.38
C LEU A 82 -1.36 -1.95 8.23
N TRP A 83 -2.31 -2.85 8.45
CA TRP A 83 -2.74 -3.80 7.43
C TRP A 83 -3.41 -3.09 6.26
N VAL A 84 -4.35 -2.19 6.55
CA VAL A 84 -4.98 -1.31 5.56
C VAL A 84 -3.93 -0.45 4.88
N SER A 85 -2.90 -0.01 5.62
CA SER A 85 -1.89 0.86 5.07
C SER A 85 -0.99 0.14 4.06
N GLU A 86 -0.50 -1.03 4.41
CA GLU A 86 0.51 -1.73 3.63
C GLU A 86 -0.04 -2.61 2.51
N MET A 87 -1.34 -2.92 2.49
CA MET A 87 -1.91 -3.83 1.49
C MET A 87 -1.63 -3.42 0.04
N SER A 88 -1.67 -2.12 -0.27
CA SER A 88 -1.41 -1.62 -1.62
C SER A 88 0.08 -1.48 -1.96
N SER A 89 0.97 -1.48 -0.95
CA SER A 89 2.40 -1.17 -1.11
C SER A 89 3.16 -2.18 -1.97
N PRO A 90 2.95 -3.52 -1.86
CA PRO A 90 3.61 -4.49 -2.75
C PRO A 90 3.33 -4.22 -4.23
N PHE A 91 2.09 -3.84 -4.57
CA PHE A 91 1.70 -3.52 -5.95
C PHE A 91 2.25 -2.17 -6.41
N LEU A 92 2.39 -1.20 -5.50
CA LEU A 92 3.07 0.07 -5.78
C LEU A 92 4.54 -0.16 -6.15
N HIS A 93 5.25 -0.99 -5.38
CA HIS A 93 6.64 -1.28 -5.69
C HIS A 93 6.78 -2.11 -6.97
N LEU A 94 5.88 -3.07 -7.19
CA LEU A 94 5.85 -3.89 -8.40
C LEU A 94 5.65 -3.05 -9.68
N ARG A 95 4.71 -2.10 -9.71
CA ARG A 95 4.54 -1.21 -10.88
C ARG A 95 5.78 -0.35 -11.14
N GLU A 96 6.51 0.03 -10.10
CA GLU A 96 7.73 0.84 -10.25
C GLU A 96 8.89 -0.01 -10.76
N HIS A 97 9.02 -1.25 -10.28
CA HIS A 97 9.97 -2.23 -10.82
C HIS A 97 9.75 -2.45 -12.32
N LEU A 98 8.50 -2.64 -12.74
CA LEU A 98 8.19 -2.84 -14.16
C LEU A 98 8.61 -1.64 -15.01
N LYS A 99 8.42 -0.42 -14.49
CA LYS A 99 8.85 0.80 -15.19
C LYS A 99 10.36 0.91 -15.28
N GLU A 100 11.09 0.52 -14.23
CA GLU A 100 12.56 0.51 -14.21
C GLU A 100 13.14 -0.56 -15.13
N LEU A 101 12.48 -1.70 -15.28
CA LEU A 101 12.84 -2.78 -16.21
C LEU A 101 12.47 -2.48 -17.69
N GLY A 102 11.91 -1.29 -17.98
CA GLY A 102 11.55 -0.87 -19.34
C GLY A 102 10.12 -1.20 -19.79
N TYR A 103 9.30 -1.80 -18.93
CA TYR A 103 7.93 -2.23 -19.25
C TYR A 103 6.84 -1.15 -19.05
N ARG A 104 7.18 0.15 -19.13
CA ARG A 104 6.30 1.28 -18.75
C ARG A 104 4.96 1.35 -19.49
N ASP A 105 4.92 1.00 -20.78
CA ASP A 105 3.70 1.02 -21.60
C ASP A 105 3.27 -0.40 -22.02
N SER A 106 3.71 -1.42 -21.28
CA SER A 106 3.30 -2.81 -21.53
C SER A 106 1.89 -3.11 -20.99
N PRO A 107 1.18 -4.11 -21.55
CA PRO A 107 -0.06 -4.63 -20.97
C PRO A 107 0.10 -5.09 -19.53
N LEU A 108 1.26 -5.65 -19.18
CA LEU A 108 1.57 -6.09 -17.81
C LEU A 108 1.62 -4.91 -16.84
N ASN A 109 2.33 -3.82 -17.18
CA ASN A 109 2.33 -2.62 -16.34
C ASN A 109 0.93 -2.00 -16.22
N LEU A 110 0.12 -2.06 -17.28
CA LEU A 110 -1.27 -1.61 -17.24
C LEU A 110 -2.11 -2.41 -16.22
N VAL A 111 -2.01 -3.74 -16.24
CA VAL A 111 -2.69 -4.63 -15.29
C VAL A 111 -2.26 -4.30 -13.85
N VAL A 112 -0.96 -4.15 -13.60
CA VAL A 112 -0.46 -3.83 -12.25
C VAL A 112 -0.89 -2.43 -11.81
N ASP A 113 -0.90 -1.43 -12.71
CA ASP A 113 -1.41 -0.09 -12.40
C ASP A 113 -2.89 -0.13 -11.97
N PHE A 114 -3.73 -0.94 -12.63
CA PHE A 114 -5.14 -1.11 -12.28
C PHE A 114 -5.33 -1.92 -10.99
N LEU A 115 -4.56 -3.00 -10.78
CA LEU A 115 -4.59 -3.77 -9.53
C LEU A 115 -4.19 -2.90 -8.33
N PHE A 116 -3.10 -2.15 -8.46
CA PHE A 116 -2.68 -1.17 -7.46
C PHE A 116 -3.81 -0.17 -7.16
N ALA A 117 -4.44 0.40 -8.19
CA ALA A 117 -5.52 1.35 -8.01
C ALA A 117 -6.73 0.71 -7.30
N ALA A 118 -7.13 -0.50 -7.69
CA ALA A 118 -8.26 -1.22 -7.08
C ALA A 118 -7.99 -1.52 -5.60
N ILE A 119 -6.83 -2.12 -5.29
CA ILE A 119 -6.45 -2.46 -3.91
C ILE A 119 -6.33 -1.19 -3.06
N PHE A 120 -5.68 -0.14 -3.58
CA PHE A 120 -5.58 1.14 -2.87
C PHE A 120 -6.97 1.71 -2.57
N THR A 121 -7.91 1.64 -3.52
CA THR A 121 -9.26 2.16 -3.33
C THR A 121 -10.00 1.36 -2.25
N ILE A 122 -10.01 0.03 -2.34
CA ILE A 122 -10.73 -0.83 -1.39
C ILE A 122 -10.13 -0.69 0.00
N ALA A 123 -8.81 -0.85 0.13
CA ALA A 123 -8.14 -0.76 1.43
C ALA A 123 -8.22 0.65 1.99
N ARG A 124 -7.73 1.66 1.27
CA ARG A 124 -7.54 3.00 1.84
C ARG A 124 -8.76 3.90 1.76
N MET A 125 -9.62 3.76 0.74
CA MET A 125 -10.76 4.66 0.55
C MET A 125 -12.10 4.06 1.02
N LEU A 126 -12.17 2.74 1.28
CA LEU A 126 -13.34 2.12 1.91
C LEU A 126 -13.04 1.71 3.35
N ALA A 127 -12.05 0.83 3.57
CA ALA A 127 -11.72 0.40 4.93
C ALA A 127 -11.00 1.48 5.75
N GLY A 128 -10.14 2.29 5.12
CA GLY A 128 -9.41 3.39 5.76
C GLY A 128 -10.32 4.38 6.53
N PRO A 129 -11.32 5.01 5.89
CA PRO A 129 -12.26 5.91 6.57
C PRO A 129 -12.99 5.24 7.73
N TYR A 130 -13.34 3.95 7.59
CA TYR A 130 -13.98 3.20 8.66
C TYR A 130 -13.06 3.08 9.88
N VAL A 131 -11.81 2.65 9.68
CA VAL A 131 -10.81 2.58 10.77
C VAL A 131 -10.59 3.96 11.39
N THR A 132 -10.40 4.99 10.58
CA THR A 132 -10.24 6.37 11.06
C THR A 132 -11.44 6.84 11.86
N TYR A 133 -12.67 6.58 11.38
CA TYR A 133 -13.90 6.94 12.07
C TYR A 133 -13.98 6.30 13.46
N VAL A 134 -13.66 5.00 13.56
CA VAL A 134 -13.68 4.30 14.84
C VAL A 134 -12.60 4.87 15.78
N THR A 135 -11.38 5.08 15.31
CA THR A 135 -10.30 5.68 16.10
C THR A 135 -10.63 7.09 16.60
N LEU A 136 -11.35 7.89 15.81
CA LEU A 136 -11.80 9.23 16.18
C LEU A 136 -12.96 9.23 17.17
N SER A 137 -13.85 8.25 17.05
CA SER A 137 -15.04 8.11 17.90
C SER A 137 -14.70 7.54 19.27
N ALA A 138 -13.70 6.67 19.35
CA ALA A 138 -13.21 6.11 20.59
C ALA A 138 -12.53 7.18 21.50
N SER A 139 -12.44 6.89 22.79
CA SER A 139 -11.79 7.72 23.81
C SER A 139 -10.26 7.68 23.74
N ASN A 140 -9.70 7.83 22.54
CA ASN A 140 -8.26 7.76 22.26
C ASN A 140 -7.54 9.08 22.55
N PRO A 141 -6.25 9.06 22.92
CA PRO A 141 -5.41 10.26 23.02
C PRO A 141 -5.42 11.09 21.73
N LEU A 142 -5.33 12.41 21.86
CA LEU A 142 -5.37 13.34 20.72
C LEU A 142 -4.32 13.03 19.63
N LEU A 143 -3.13 12.57 20.03
CA LEU A 143 -2.06 12.21 19.08
C LEU A 143 -2.49 11.09 18.12
N ILE A 144 -3.15 10.03 18.61
CA ILE A 144 -3.59 8.90 17.78
C ILE A 144 -4.66 9.37 16.79
N LYS A 145 -5.59 10.21 17.24
CA LYS A 145 -6.63 10.82 16.40
C LYS A 145 -6.02 11.67 15.27
N ALA A 146 -5.04 12.51 15.61
CA ALA A 146 -4.31 13.33 14.64
C ALA A 146 -3.54 12.47 13.62
N MET A 147 -2.88 11.40 14.06
CA MET A 147 -2.18 10.47 13.17
C MET A 147 -3.15 9.75 12.22
N ALA A 148 -4.30 9.27 12.74
CA ALA A 148 -5.31 8.59 11.92
C ALA A 148 -5.89 9.53 10.85
N LEU A 149 -6.21 10.77 11.21
CA LEU A 149 -6.64 11.80 10.26
C LEU A 149 -5.55 12.12 9.23
N GLY A 150 -4.31 12.32 9.68
CA GLY A 150 -3.17 12.59 8.80
C GLY A 150 -2.97 11.49 7.76
N LEU A 151 -3.03 10.22 8.19
CA LEU A 151 -2.90 9.07 7.29
C LEU A 151 -4.06 9.00 6.28
N GLN A 152 -5.28 9.34 6.69
CA GLN A 152 -6.42 9.38 5.80
C GLN A 152 -6.32 10.51 4.78
N LEU A 153 -5.84 11.69 5.17
CA LEU A 153 -5.63 12.83 4.27
C LEU A 153 -4.54 12.53 3.22
N VAL A 154 -3.42 11.95 3.64
CA VAL A 154 -2.35 11.50 2.73
C VAL A 154 -2.91 10.47 1.75
N SER A 155 -3.73 9.53 2.24
CA SER A 155 -4.36 8.52 1.39
C SER A 155 -5.28 9.16 0.34
N ALA A 156 -6.08 10.16 0.72
CA ALA A 156 -6.96 10.89 -0.20
C ALA A 156 -6.16 11.70 -1.26
N PHE A 157 -5.07 12.36 -0.86
CA PHE A 157 -4.17 13.05 -1.78
C PHE A 157 -3.59 12.08 -2.84
N TRP A 158 -3.11 10.92 -2.41
CA TRP A 158 -2.59 9.91 -3.33
C TRP A 158 -3.68 9.32 -4.21
N PHE A 159 -4.88 9.09 -3.67
CA PHE A 159 -6.03 8.61 -4.44
C PHE A 159 -6.36 9.53 -5.61
N PHE A 160 -6.36 10.84 -5.39
CA PHE A 160 -6.55 11.81 -6.47
C PHE A 160 -5.54 11.64 -7.61
N LYS A 161 -4.25 11.43 -7.30
CA LYS A 161 -3.21 11.15 -8.31
C LYS A 161 -3.45 9.82 -9.02
N ILE A 162 -3.92 8.80 -8.31
CA ILE A 162 -4.25 7.48 -8.88
C ILE A 162 -5.41 7.61 -9.86
N VAL A 163 -6.51 8.28 -9.49
CA VAL A 163 -7.66 8.52 -10.38
C VAL A 163 -7.23 9.24 -11.66
N ARG A 164 -6.38 10.27 -11.55
CA ARG A 164 -5.84 10.97 -12.72
C ARG A 164 -5.03 10.04 -13.64
N MET A 165 -4.21 9.17 -13.06
CA MET A 165 -3.40 8.19 -13.80
C MET A 165 -4.28 7.13 -14.49
N VAL A 166 -5.32 6.63 -13.81
CA VAL A 166 -6.30 5.71 -14.39
C VAL A 166 -7.05 6.39 -15.55
N LYS A 167 -7.59 7.59 -15.33
CA LYS A 167 -8.32 8.35 -16.37
C LYS A 167 -7.45 8.55 -17.60
N TYR A 168 -6.20 8.98 -17.42
CA TYR A 168 -5.26 9.16 -18.52
C TYR A 168 -5.06 7.86 -19.33
N LYS A 169 -4.83 6.72 -18.66
CA LYS A 169 -4.63 5.43 -19.34
C LYS A 169 -5.87 4.94 -20.07
N VAL A 170 -7.05 5.07 -19.45
CA VAL A 170 -8.33 4.70 -20.08
C VAL A 170 -8.59 5.55 -21.32
N THR A 171 -8.39 6.88 -21.25
CA THR A 171 -8.54 7.75 -22.42
C THR A 171 -7.56 7.37 -23.53
N LYS A 172 -6.29 7.10 -23.22
CA LYS A 172 -5.28 6.68 -24.21
C LYS A 172 -5.67 5.38 -24.93
N ILE A 173 -6.17 4.39 -24.19
CA ILE A 173 -6.63 3.11 -24.74
C ILE A 173 -7.83 3.33 -25.68
N SER A 174 -8.81 4.13 -25.26
CA SER A 174 -9.99 4.43 -26.06
C SER A 174 -9.64 5.15 -27.38
N THR A 175 -8.68 6.08 -27.36
CA THR A 175 -8.20 6.75 -28.57
C THR A 175 -7.54 5.77 -29.54
N TYR A 176 -6.64 4.91 -29.04
CA TYR A 176 -5.98 3.90 -29.86
C TYR A 176 -6.97 2.93 -30.52
N GLU A 177 -7.99 2.49 -29.78
CA GLU A 177 -9.04 1.62 -30.31
C GLU A 177 -9.85 2.29 -31.44
N LYS A 178 -10.16 3.58 -31.30
CA LYS A 178 -10.84 4.37 -32.35
C LYS A 178 -9.99 4.50 -33.61
N ASP A 179 -8.69 4.76 -33.46
CA ASP A 179 -7.76 4.90 -34.58
C ASP A 179 -7.62 3.59 -35.38
N ILE A 180 -7.56 2.44 -34.69
CA ILE A 180 -7.58 1.12 -35.33
C ILE A 180 -8.87 0.92 -36.12
N LYS A 181 -10.03 1.15 -35.51
CA LYS A 181 -11.33 0.98 -36.16
C LYS A 181 -11.46 1.87 -37.41
N HIS A 182 -10.99 3.13 -37.33
CA HIS A 182 -10.97 4.06 -38.46
C HIS A 182 -10.08 3.58 -39.61
N ASN A 183 -8.86 3.09 -39.30
CA ASN A 183 -7.93 2.58 -40.31
C ASN A 183 -8.41 1.28 -40.97
N ILE A 184 -9.07 0.38 -40.23
CA ILE A 184 -9.67 -0.83 -40.80
C ILE A 184 -10.79 -0.44 -41.78
N ARG A 185 -11.68 0.48 -41.37
CA ARG A 185 -12.79 0.95 -42.21
C ARG A 185 -12.31 1.55 -43.53
N ARG A 186 -11.23 2.34 -43.51
CA ARG A 186 -10.61 2.91 -44.73
C ARG A 186 -9.97 1.89 -45.65
N LYS A 187 -9.52 0.74 -45.16
CA LYS A 187 -8.97 -0.34 -46.00
C LYS A 187 -10.04 -1.21 -46.67
N THR A 188 -11.27 -1.18 -46.14
CA THR A 188 -12.40 -2.00 -46.61
C THR A 188 -13.36 -1.26 -47.55
N THR A 189 -13.14 0.05 -47.78
CA THR A 189 -13.85 0.90 -48.75
C THR A 189 -12.93 1.27 -49.89
#